data_AF-A0A4P7Z1M5-F1
#
_entry.id   AF-A0A4P7Z1M5-F1
#
_cell.length_a   1.000
_cell.length_b   1.000
_cell.length_c   1.000
_cell.angle_alpha   90.00
_cell.angle_beta   90.00
_cell.angle_gamma   90.00
#
_symmetry.space_group_name_H-M   'P 1'
#
loop_
_entity.id
_entity.type
_entity.pdbx_description
1 polymer ?
#
loop_
_entity_poly.entity_id
_entity_poly.type
_entity_poly.pdbx_seq_one_letter_code
_entity_poly.pdbx_strand_id
1 'polypeptide(L)' 'MPFTLSEDEAAALDALAGYGTDAFLKVFYKEMGEAYLRPHEAGLRSLFASVRSHVPTVLERARTARKAFAGKEG' A
#
# COMPACT_ATOMS: atom_id res chain seq x y z
N MET A 1 -10.05 -18.36 0.79
CA MET A 1 -9.61 -17.67 2.02
C MET A 1 -9.41 -16.18 1.70
N PRO A 2 -9.77 -15.25 2.58
CA PRO A 2 -9.52 -13.83 2.36
C PRO A 2 -8.01 -13.53 2.42
N PHE A 3 -7.58 -12.58 1.59
CA PHE A 3 -6.22 -12.02 1.67
C PHE A 3 -6.15 -11.04 2.84
N THR A 4 -5.18 -11.22 3.73
CA THR A 4 -5.05 -10.43 4.97
C THR A 4 -3.63 -9.88 5.05
N LEU A 5 -3.51 -8.61 5.47
CA LEU A 5 -2.22 -7.95 5.70
C LEU A 5 -2.09 -7.62 7.19
N SER A 6 -0.87 -7.77 7.72
CA SER A 6 -0.46 -7.13 8.96
C SER A 6 -0.42 -5.60 8.79
N GLU A 7 -0.35 -4.87 9.91
CA GLU A 7 -0.26 -3.41 9.87
C GLU A 7 1.03 -2.93 9.16
N ASP A 8 2.16 -3.61 9.38
CA ASP A 8 3.43 -3.25 8.75
C ASP A 8 3.42 -3.50 7.24
N GLU A 9 2.82 -4.62 6.79
CA GLU A 9 2.64 -4.88 5.36
C GLU A 9 1.70 -3.87 4.71
N ALA A 10 0.63 -3.48 5.40
CA ALA A 10 -0.28 -2.44 4.93
C ALA A 10 0.42 -1.07 4.84
N ALA A 11 1.27 -0.73 5.82
CA ALA A 11 2.07 0.49 5.81
C ALA A 11 3.11 0.49 4.67
N ALA A 12 3.76 -0.65 4.42
CA ALA A 12 4.68 -0.78 3.29
C ALA A 12 3.95 -0.61 1.94
N LEU A 13 2.77 -1.21 1.80
CA LEU A 13 1.96 -1.09 0.60
C LEU A 13 1.45 0.35 0.38
N ASP A 14 1.07 1.05 1.46
CA ASP A 14 0.70 2.46 1.42
C ASP A 14 1.86 3.34 0.94
N ALA A 15 3.06 3.14 1.49
CA ALA A 15 4.25 3.88 1.08
C ALA A 15 4.60 3.66 -0.40
N LEU A 16 4.53 2.41 -0.88
CA LEU A 16 4.75 2.08 -2.29
C LEU A 16 3.72 2.74 -3.20
N ALA A 17 2.43 2.66 -2.84
CA ALA A 17 1.37 3.26 -3.64
C ALA A 17 1.42 4.80 -3.62
N GLY A 18 1.85 5.38 -2.50
CA GLY A 18 2.02 6.83 -2.30
C GLY A 18 3.06 7.46 -3.22
N TYR A 19 4.09 6.73 -3.62
CA TYR A 19 5.09 7.18 -4.61
C TYR A 19 4.46 7.48 -5.99
N GLY A 20 3.31 6.85 -6.28
CA GLY A 20 2.56 7.01 -7.53
C GLY A 20 2.90 5.92 -8.54
N THR A 21 1.85 5.33 -9.13
CA THR A 21 1.99 4.18 -10.04
C THR A 21 2.82 4.49 -11.28
N ASP A 22 2.69 5.69 -11.86
CA ASP A 22 3.44 6.05 -13.07
C ASP A 22 4.95 6.20 -12.80
N ALA A 23 5.31 6.83 -11.68
CA ALA A 23 6.70 6.96 -11.27
C ALA A 23 7.32 5.58 -10.99
N PHE A 24 6.57 4.70 -10.31
CA PHE A 24 6.96 3.33 -10.05
C PHE A 24 7.17 2.54 -11.35
N LEU A 25 6.18 2.54 -12.25
CA LEU A 25 6.25 1.81 -13.53
C LEU A 25 7.39 2.31 -14.41
N LYS A 26 7.61 3.63 -14.46
CA LYS A 26 8.71 4.23 -15.22
C LYS A 26 10.07 3.68 -14.79
N VAL A 27 10.34 3.65 -13.48
CA VAL A 27 11.62 3.13 -12.95
C VAL A 27 11.68 1.62 -13.11
N PHE A 28 10.59 0.91 -12.79
CA PHE A 28 10.55 -0.55 -12.91
C PHE A 28 10.82 -1.00 -14.34
N TYR A 29 10.14 -0.41 -15.34
CA TYR A 29 10.35 -0.76 -16.74
C TYR A 29 11.72 -0.38 -17.26
N LYS A 30 12.32 0.71 -16.75
CA LYS A 30 13.68 1.09 -17.10
C LYS A 30 14.71 0.05 -16.62
N GLU A 31 14.57 -0.46 -15.40
CA GLU A 31 15.59 -1.33 -14.80
C GLU A 31 15.33 -2.83 -15.03
N MET A 32 14.06 -3.25 -15.05
CA MET A 32 13.66 -4.66 -15.11
C MET A 32 13.03 -5.07 -16.46
N GLY A 33 12.75 -4.10 -17.33
CA GLY A 33 11.97 -4.30 -18.54
C GLY A 33 10.46 -4.45 -18.29
N GLU A 34 9.69 -4.49 -19.38
CA GLU A 34 8.23 -4.44 -19.34
C GLU A 34 7.56 -5.81 -19.17
N ALA A 35 8.25 -6.88 -19.54
CA ALA A 35 7.64 -8.21 -19.71
C ALA A 35 6.89 -8.71 -18.47
N TYR A 36 7.41 -8.39 -17.27
CA TYR A 36 6.83 -8.85 -16.01
C TYR A 36 5.53 -8.14 -15.63
N LEU A 37 5.44 -6.82 -15.83
CA LEU A 37 4.33 -6.03 -15.31
C LEU A 37 3.38 -5.51 -16.39
N ARG A 38 3.80 -5.42 -17.66
CA ARG A 38 2.94 -4.95 -18.76
C ARG A 38 1.64 -5.76 -18.89
N PRO A 39 1.61 -7.09 -18.77
CA PRO A 39 0.35 -7.85 -18.79
C PRO A 39 -0.58 -7.54 -17.61
N HIS A 40 -0.04 -7.00 -16.51
CA HIS A 40 -0.74 -6.77 -15.25
C HIS A 40 -0.86 -5.28 -14.90
N GLU A 41 -0.50 -4.37 -15.82
CA GLU A 41 -0.36 -2.95 -15.53
C GLU A 41 -1.69 -2.33 -15.07
N ALA A 42 -2.79 -2.67 -15.73
CA ALA A 42 -4.13 -2.23 -15.33
C ALA A 42 -4.50 -2.70 -13.92
N GLY A 43 -4.13 -3.93 -13.57
CA GLY A 43 -4.32 -4.48 -12.23
C GLY A 43 -3.49 -3.74 -11.19
N LEU A 44 -2.23 -3.44 -11.48
CA LEU A 44 -1.34 -2.69 -10.59
C LEU A 44 -1.84 -1.25 -10.38
N ARG A 45 -2.29 -0.58 -11.44
CA ARG A 45 -2.90 0.76 -11.37
C ARG A 45 -4.14 0.76 -10.48
N SER A 46 -5.02 -0.22 -10.67
CA SER A 46 -6.22 -0.40 -9.85
C SER A 46 -5.87 -0.69 -8.38
N LEU A 47 -4.87 -1.54 -8.14
CA LEU A 47 -4.39 -1.87 -6.81
C LEU A 47 -3.86 -0.63 -6.09
N PHE A 48 -2.95 0.12 -6.70
CA PHE A 48 -2.35 1.31 -6.08
C PHE A 48 -3.38 2.42 -5.87
N ALA A 49 -4.37 2.56 -6.76
CA ALA A 49 -5.50 3.47 -6.55
C ALA A 49 -6.35 3.04 -5.35
N SER A 50 -6.65 1.75 -5.22
CA SER A 50 -7.43 1.20 -4.11
C SER A 50 -6.69 1.32 -2.78
N VAL A 51 -5.37 1.10 -2.78
CA VAL A 51 -4.53 1.27 -1.59
C VAL A 51 -4.59 2.72 -1.10
N ARG A 52 -4.32 3.69 -1.99
CA ARG A 52 -4.32 5.12 -1.63
C ARG A 52 -5.67 5.62 -1.11
N SER A 53 -6.79 5.01 -1.51
CA SER A 53 -8.12 5.42 -1.05
C SER A 53 -8.52 4.78 0.28
N HIS A 54 -8.08 3.55 0.58
CA HIS A 54 -8.57 2.80 1.75
C HIS A 54 -7.54 2.65 2.86
N VAL A 55 -6.29 2.32 2.51
CA VAL A 55 -5.26 1.89 3.47
C VAL A 55 -4.86 2.99 4.46
N PRO A 56 -4.69 4.27 4.07
CA PRO A 56 -4.38 5.34 5.03
C PRO A 56 -5.40 5.43 6.17
N THR A 57 -6.69 5.29 5.85
CA THR A 57 -7.77 5.36 6.86
C THR A 57 -7.69 4.18 7.83
N VAL A 58 -7.38 2.98 7.32
CA VAL A 58 -7.23 1.77 8.15
C VAL A 58 -6.03 1.91 9.08
N LEU A 59 -4.89 2.38 8.56
CA LEU A 59 -3.67 2.61 9.34
C LEU A 59 -3.88 3.67 10.43
N GLU A 60 -4.55 4.77 10.12
CA GLU A 60 -4.85 5.80 11.13
C GLU A 60 -5.78 5.29 12.23
N ARG A 61 -6.77 4.45 11.89
CA ARG A 61 -7.61 3.78 12.90
C ARG A 61 -6.79 2.86 13.79
N ALA A 62 -5.89 2.05 13.22
CA ALA A 62 -5.02 1.16 13.98
C ALA A 62 -4.09 1.92 14.93
N ARG A 63 -3.46 3.00 14.43
CA ARG A 63 -2.63 3.92 15.24
C ARG A 63 -3.42 4.56 16.37
N THR A 64 -4.64 5.04 16.09
CA THR A 64 -5.50 5.67 17.09
C THR A 64 -5.87 4.69 18.20
N ALA A 65 -6.25 3.46 17.83
CA ALA A 65 -6.53 2.40 18.79
C ALA A 65 -5.31 2.11 19.67
N ARG A 66 -4.13 1.92 19.07
CA ARG A 66 -2.88 1.68 19.82
C ARG A 66 -2.59 2.79 20.82
N LYS A 67 -2.72 4.07 20.43
CA LYS A 67 -2.52 5.21 21.32
C LYS A 67 -3.53 5.21 22.49
N ALA A 68 -4.79 4.90 22.22
CA ALA A 68 -5.83 4.86 23.25
C ALA A 68 -5.60 3.73 24.27
N PHE A 69 -5.05 2.59 23.85
CA PHE A 69 -4.69 1.49 24.76
C PHE A 69 -3.41 1.79 25.54
N ALA A 70 -2.37 2.34 24.89
CA ALA A 70 -1.13 2.73 25.58
C ALA A 70 -1.33 3.85 26.61
N GLY A 71 -2.28 4.76 26.38
CA GLY A 71 -2.63 5.84 27.30
C GLY A 71 -3.53 5.42 28.47
N LYS A 72 -4.01 4.17 28.52
CA LYS A 72 -4.87 3.63 29.59
C LYS A 72 -4.10 2.93 30.71
N GLU A 73 -2.78 2.86 30.63
CA GLU A 73 -1.90 2.25 31.65
C GLU A 73 -1.31 3.27 32.66
N GLY A 74 -1.95 4.45 32.81
CA GLY A 74 -1.57 5.49 33.78
C GLY A 74 -2.64 5.74 34.83
#